data_AF-A0A1M6ZSG9-F1
#
_entry.id   AF-A0A1M6ZSG9-F1
#
_cell.length_a   1.000
_cell.length_b   1.000
_cell.length_c   1.000
_cell.angle_alpha   90.00
_cell.angle_beta   90.00
_cell.angle_gamma   90.00
#
_symmetry.space_group_name_H-M   'P 1'
#
loop_
_entity.id
_entity.type
_entity.pdbx_description
1 polymer ?
#
loop_
_entity_poly.entity_id
_entity_poly.type
_entity_poly.pdbx_seq_one_letter_code
_entity_poly.pdbx_strand_id
1 'polypeptide(L)'
;MIDEAWVAFGASARQYAQRHLVGSDNNHTNRRFGRQLDRGGSTSLLVMRIGNKIVVDGCHSYKTHIFRQNDPKAPKLYQRTYYCDDIMRSSWSSKSHSSIPSWKIWVMQNV
;
A
#
# COMPACT_ATOMS: atom_id res chain seq x y z
N MET A 1 -2.93 -5.69 16.03
CA MET A 1 -2.24 -6.78 15.29
C MET A 1 -2.58 -6.61 13.82
N ILE A 2 -1.69 -6.92 12.89
CA ILE A 2 -1.99 -6.86 11.44
C ILE A 2 -2.64 -8.17 11.03
N ASP A 3 -3.78 -8.10 10.33
CA ASP A 3 -4.50 -9.30 9.89
C ASP A 3 -4.01 -9.77 8.52
N GLU A 4 -3.85 -8.84 7.58
CA GLU A 4 -3.40 -9.11 6.22
C GLU A 4 -2.53 -7.97 5.71
N ALA A 5 -1.57 -8.27 4.84
CA ALA A 5 -0.72 -7.27 4.21
C ALA A 5 -0.42 -7.64 2.76
N TRP A 6 -0.38 -6.62 1.90
CA TRP A 6 -0.08 -6.75 0.49
C TRP A 6 0.78 -5.59 0.01
N VAL A 7 1.89 -5.92 -0.67
CA VAL A 7 2.79 -4.92 -1.24
C VAL A 7 2.49 -4.70 -2.72
N ALA A 8 2.47 -3.45 -3.16
CA ALA A 8 2.41 -3.07 -4.57
C ALA A 8 3.65 -2.26 -4.94
N PHE A 9 4.52 -2.85 -5.75
CA PHE A 9 5.79 -2.21 -6.11
C PHE A 9 5.64 -1.21 -7.24
N GLY A 10 6.35 -0.09 -7.11
CA GLY A 10 6.65 0.82 -8.22
C GLY A 10 7.57 0.16 -9.27
N ALA A 11 7.84 0.84 -10.38
CA ALA A 11 8.51 0.28 -11.56
C ALA A 11 9.89 -0.34 -11.26
N SER A 12 10.79 0.40 -10.61
CA SER A 12 12.15 -0.06 -10.29
C SER A 12 12.15 -1.18 -9.25
N ALA A 13 11.41 -0.99 -8.14
CA ALA A 13 11.25 -1.99 -7.09
C ALA A 13 10.61 -3.28 -7.63
N ARG A 14 9.67 -3.17 -8.57
CA ARG A 14 9.06 -4.31 -9.24
C ARG A 14 10.08 -5.09 -10.07
N GLN A 15 10.89 -4.41 -10.88
CA GLN A 15 11.93 -5.08 -11.67
C GLN A 15 12.91 -5.83 -10.76
N TYR A 16 13.31 -5.21 -9.66
CA TYR A 16 14.14 -5.85 -8.64
C TYR A 16 13.45 -7.08 -8.02
N ALA A 17 12.20 -6.92 -7.57
CA ALA A 17 11.41 -7.99 -6.97
C ALA A 17 11.15 -9.15 -7.94
N GLN A 18 10.92 -8.89 -9.22
CA GLN A 18 10.76 -9.93 -10.22
C GLN A 18 12.02 -10.76 -10.42
N ARG A 19 13.21 -10.15 -10.28
CA ARG A 19 14.49 -10.87 -10.43
C ARG A 19 14.87 -11.70 -9.20
N HIS A 20 14.40 -11.32 -8.01
CA HIS A 20 14.89 -11.89 -6.75
C HIS A 20 13.82 -12.62 -5.92
N LEU A 21 12.53 -12.29 -6.10
CA LEU A 21 11.43 -12.83 -5.29
C LEU A 21 10.51 -13.77 -6.06
N VAL A 22 10.53 -13.67 -7.40
CA VAL A 22 9.85 -14.59 -8.31
C VAL A 22 10.94 -15.53 -8.83
N GLY A 23 11.18 -16.63 -8.10
CA GLY A 23 12.13 -17.66 -8.53
C GLY A 23 11.70 -18.31 -9.85
N SER A 24 12.54 -19.20 -10.39
CA SER A 24 12.36 -19.90 -11.68
C SER A 24 11.08 -20.76 -11.82
N ASP A 25 10.20 -20.75 -10.83
CA ASP A 25 8.89 -21.39 -10.90
C ASP A 25 7.98 -20.60 -11.83
N ASN A 26 7.89 -21.08 -13.07
CA ASN A 26 6.95 -20.66 -14.12
C ASN A 26 5.46 -20.88 -13.75
N ASN A 27 5.12 -21.01 -12.47
CA ASN A 27 3.74 -21.12 -12.04
C ASN A 27 3.13 -19.71 -11.95
N HIS A 28 2.53 -19.29 -13.06
CA HIS A 28 1.82 -18.02 -13.28
C HIS A 28 0.70 -17.70 -12.26
N THR A 29 0.43 -18.61 -11.31
CA THR A 29 -0.65 -18.55 -10.33
C THR A 29 -0.25 -17.95 -8.98
N ASN A 30 1.03 -17.92 -8.61
CA ASN A 30 1.45 -17.41 -7.30
C ASN A 30 1.94 -15.97 -7.38
N ARG A 31 1.01 -15.05 -7.61
CA ARG A 31 1.32 -13.63 -7.60
C ARG A 31 1.71 -13.21 -6.19
N ARG A 32 2.95 -12.75 -6.01
CA ARG A 32 3.49 -12.36 -4.68
C ARG A 32 3.36 -10.88 -4.33
N PHE A 33 3.02 -10.03 -5.32
CA PHE A 33 2.87 -8.58 -5.14
C PHE A 33 2.01 -7.90 -6.22
N GLY A 34 1.46 -6.73 -5.89
CA GLY A 34 0.78 -5.80 -6.79
C GLY A 34 1.74 -4.92 -7.60
N ARG A 35 1.20 -4.15 -8.54
CA ARG A 35 1.95 -3.13 -9.30
C ARG A 35 1.35 -1.76 -9.03
N GLN A 36 2.19 -0.80 -8.68
CA GLN A 36 1.82 0.61 -8.65
C GLN A 36 2.12 1.23 -10.03
N LEU A 37 1.20 2.06 -10.56
CA LEU A 37 1.20 2.48 -11.97
C LEU A 37 1.35 3.98 -12.23
N ASP A 38 1.08 4.84 -11.26
CA ASP A 38 1.15 6.30 -11.42
C ASP A 38 2.43 6.90 -10.81
N ARG A 39 2.58 8.24 -10.81
CA ARG A 39 3.76 8.94 -10.23
C ARG A 39 5.12 8.45 -10.73
N GLY A 40 5.18 8.03 -11.99
CA GLY A 40 6.40 7.51 -12.62
C GLY A 40 6.90 6.18 -12.05
N GLY A 41 6.10 5.47 -11.24
CA GLY A 41 6.50 4.19 -10.65
C GLY A 41 7.55 4.31 -9.56
N SER A 42 7.75 5.49 -8.97
CA SER A 42 8.74 5.69 -7.90
C SER A 42 8.24 5.25 -6.53
N THR A 43 6.92 5.28 -6.31
CA THR A 43 6.28 4.94 -5.03
C THR A 43 5.87 3.46 -5.01
N SER A 44 6.29 2.74 -3.97
CA SER A 44 5.72 1.44 -3.62
C SER A 44 4.76 1.62 -2.45
N LEU A 45 3.68 0.84 -2.47
CA LEU A 45 2.61 0.89 -1.47
C LEU A 45 2.61 -0.38 -0.62
N LEU A 46 2.31 -0.21 0.65
CA LEU A 46 1.96 -1.27 1.60
C LEU A 46 0.49 -1.10 1.97
N VAL A 47 -0.34 -2.04 1.56
CA VAL A 47 -1.77 -2.09 1.88
C VAL A 47 -1.98 -3.14 2.97
N MET A 48 -2.59 -2.76 4.08
CA MET A 48 -2.78 -3.62 5.24
C MET A 48 -4.24 -3.60 5.68
N ARG A 49 -4.72 -4.75 6.17
CA ARG A 49 -5.94 -4.80 6.97
C ARG A 49 -5.57 -4.93 8.44
N ILE A 50 -6.13 -4.05 9.26
CA ILE A 50 -5.95 -4.02 10.70
C ILE A 50 -7.34 -3.83 11.32
N GLY A 51 -7.88 -4.89 11.91
CA GLY A 51 -9.27 -4.95 12.36
C GLY A 51 -10.23 -4.62 11.21
N ASN A 52 -11.07 -3.61 11.43
CA ASN A 52 -12.05 -3.11 10.47
C ASN A 52 -11.54 -1.95 9.59
N LYS A 53 -10.21 -1.77 9.49
CA LYS A 53 -9.58 -0.68 8.74
C LYS A 53 -8.68 -1.22 7.64
N ILE A 54 -8.65 -0.49 6.53
CA ILE A 54 -7.62 -0.63 5.50
C ILE A 54 -6.65 0.53 5.65
N VAL A 55 -5.39 0.21 5.92
CA VAL A 55 -4.31 1.16 6.08
C VAL A 55 -3.41 1.05 4.85
N VAL A 56 -3.17 2.17 4.17
CA VAL A 56 -2.22 2.25 3.07
C VAL A 56 -1.08 3.15 3.46
N ASP A 57 0.12 2.63 3.38
CA ASP A 57 1.34 3.37 3.55
C ASP A 57 2.22 3.28 2.30
N GLY A 58 3.22 4.15 2.18
CA GLY A 58 4.07 4.17 0.99
C GLY A 58 5.41 4.83 1.22
N CYS A 59 6.36 4.52 0.36
CA CYS A 59 7.68 5.14 0.41
C CYS A 59 7.67 6.57 -0.15
N HIS A 60 8.77 7.29 0.05
CA HIS A 60 8.91 8.72 -0.24
C HIS A 60 7.95 9.57 0.61
N SER A 61 7.54 10.74 0.13
CA SER A 61 6.64 11.67 0.81
C SER A 61 5.16 11.23 0.79
N TYR A 62 4.89 9.95 0.53
CA TYR A 62 3.54 9.40 0.57
C TYR A 62 3.00 9.44 2.00
N LYS A 63 1.72 9.80 2.15
CA LYS A 63 1.06 9.88 3.45
C LYS A 63 0.54 8.49 3.83
N THR A 64 0.37 8.23 5.12
CA THR A 64 -0.45 7.10 5.54
C THR A 64 -1.92 7.47 5.33
N HIS A 65 -2.69 6.56 4.75
CA HIS A 65 -4.13 6.70 4.48
C HIS A 65 -4.89 5.60 5.21
N ILE A 66 -6.04 5.94 5.81
CA ILE A 66 -6.88 5.00 6.55
C ILE A 66 -8.30 5.05 6.00
N PHE A 67 -8.83 3.87 5.67
CA PHE A 67 -10.20 3.66 5.23
C PHE A 67 -10.90 2.70 6.20
N ARG A 68 -12.24 2.75 6.25
CA ARG A 68 -13.01 1.65 6.83
C ARG A 68 -13.04 0.49 5.85
N GLN A 69 -13.01 -0.75 6.34
CA GLN A 69 -13.02 -1.94 5.48
C GLN A 69 -14.26 -2.03 4.58
N ASN A 70 -15.40 -1.54 5.05
CA ASN A 70 -16.66 -1.52 4.31
C ASN A 70 -16.83 -0.27 3.42
N ASP A 71 -15.84 0.62 3.37
CA ASP A 71 -15.87 1.77 2.47
C ASP A 71 -15.70 1.28 1.02
N PRO A 72 -16.65 1.56 0.11
CA PRO A 72 -16.55 1.14 -1.29
C PRO A 72 -15.33 1.74 -2.02
N LYS A 73 -14.75 2.83 -1.48
CA LYS A 73 -13.54 3.46 -2.01
C LYS A 73 -12.26 2.92 -1.37
N ALA A 74 -12.35 2.04 -0.38
CA ALA A 74 -11.17 1.42 0.21
C ALA A 74 -10.44 0.54 -0.84
N PRO A 75 -9.11 0.65 -0.95
CA PRO A 75 -8.34 -0.22 -1.82
C PRO A 75 -8.44 -1.66 -1.31
N LYS A 76 -8.84 -2.58 -2.18
CA LYS A 76 -8.94 -4.00 -1.82
C LYS A 76 -7.54 -4.59 -1.70
N LEU A 77 -7.34 -5.57 -0.81
CA LEU A 77 -6.10 -6.33 -0.79
C LEU A 77 -5.96 -7.20 -2.05
N TYR A 78 -4.72 -7.60 -2.34
CA TYR A 78 -4.37 -8.51 -3.43
C TYR A 78 -4.72 -8.02 -4.84
N GLN A 79 -5.00 -6.74 -5.03
CA GLN A 79 -5.23 -6.22 -6.37
C GLN A 79 -3.97 -6.32 -7.22
N ARG A 80 -4.20 -6.57 -8.51
CA ARG A 80 -3.15 -6.60 -9.52
C ARG A 80 -2.48 -5.23 -9.68
N THR A 81 -3.25 -4.17 -9.55
CA THR A 81 -2.80 -2.81 -9.83
C THR A 81 -3.37 -1.85 -8.80
N TYR A 82 -2.56 -0.88 -8.41
CA TYR A 82 -2.92 0.23 -7.54
C TYR A 82 -2.47 1.54 -8.18
N TYR A 83 -3.22 2.59 -7.88
CA TYR A 83 -2.93 3.97 -8.28
C TYR A 83 -2.90 4.83 -7.01
N CYS A 84 -1.74 5.41 -6.70
CA CYS A 84 -1.52 6.30 -5.57
C CYS A 84 -2.52 7.47 -5.58
N ASP A 85 -2.73 8.09 -6.73
CA ASP A 85 -3.57 9.27 -6.84
C ASP A 85 -5.05 8.96 -6.57
N ASP A 86 -5.51 7.76 -6.93
CA ASP A 86 -6.88 7.31 -6.60
C ASP A 86 -7.07 7.12 -5.10
N ILE A 87 -6.08 6.50 -4.43
CA ILE A 87 -6.08 6.30 -2.98
C ILE A 87 -6.03 7.66 -2.27
N MET A 88 -5.14 8.55 -2.72
CA MET A 88 -4.98 9.89 -2.16
C MET A 88 -6.25 10.73 -2.30
N ARG A 89 -6.92 10.69 -3.46
CA ARG A 89 -8.19 11.41 -3.69
C ARG A 89 -9.35 10.83 -2.88
N SER A 90 -9.35 9.53 -2.63
CA SER A 90 -10.45 8.84 -1.97
C SER A 90 -10.36 8.86 -0.45
N SER A 91 -9.16 9.05 0.10
CA SER A 91 -8.91 9.01 1.55
C SER A 91 -9.29 10.31 2.25
N TRP A 92 -10.25 10.24 3.18
CA TRP A 92 -10.54 11.35 4.10
C TRP A 92 -9.62 11.41 5.32
N SER A 93 -9.07 10.27 5.75
CA SER A 93 -8.18 10.18 6.92
C SER A 93 -6.75 9.90 6.47
N SER A 94 -5.89 10.91 6.51
CA SER A 94 -4.49 10.75 6.13
C SER A 94 -3.53 11.61 6.95
N LYS A 95 -2.29 11.15 7.08
CA LYS A 95 -1.23 11.85 7.84
C LYS A 95 0.12 11.71 7.16
N SER A 96 0.85 12.82 7.05
CA SER A 96 2.21 12.85 6.52
C SER A 96 3.24 12.39 7.54
N HIS A 97 4.35 11.84 7.03
CA HIS A 97 5.55 11.48 7.79
C HIS A 97 6.47 12.68 8.10
N SER A 98 6.07 13.92 7.79
CA SER A 98 6.88 15.12 8.00
C SER A 98 7.30 15.34 9.46
N SER A 99 6.52 14.83 10.41
CA SER A 99 6.90 14.71 11.81
C SER A 99 6.59 13.29 12.28
N ILE A 100 7.64 12.47 12.43
CA ILE A 100 7.50 11.08 12.88
C ILE A 100 6.80 10.96 14.24
N PRO A 101 7.09 11.81 15.27
CA PRO A 101 6.36 11.76 16.53
C PRO A 101 4.87 12.06 16.38
N SER A 102 4.51 13.11 15.62
CA SER A 102 3.09 13.47 15.40
C SER A 102 2.36 12.40 14.59
N TRP A 103 3.02 11.82 13.59
CA TRP A 103 2.50 10.72 12.81
C TRP A 103 2.25 9.48 13.66
N LYS A 104 3.22 9.08 14.50
CA LYS A 104 3.10 7.91 15.38
C LYS A 104 1.90 8.03 16.31
N ILE A 105 1.73 9.18 16.97
CA ILE A 105 0.59 9.44 17.86
C ILE A 105 -0.72 9.32 17.07
N TRP A 106 -0.78 9.92 15.89
CA TRP A 106 -1.98 9.87 15.04
C TRP A 106 -2.32 8.44 14.60
N VAL A 107 -1.33 7.64 14.20
CA VAL A 107 -1.55 6.22 13.83
C VAL A 107 -2.10 5.45 15.02
N MET A 108 -1.50 5.60 16.21
CA MET A 108 -1.97 4.92 17.43
C MET A 108 -3.41 5.28 17.83
N GLN A 109 -3.88 6.47 17.46
CA GLN A 109 -5.25 6.92 17.74
C GLN A 109 -6.25 6.47 16.68
N ASN A 110 -5.79 6.20 15.45
CA ASN A 110 -6.65 6.01 14.29
C ASN A 110 -6.61 4.61 13.69
N VAL A 111 -5.71 3.73 14.14
CA VAL A 111 -5.58 2.33 13.72
C VAL A 111 -5.91 1.44 14.90
#